data_AF-A0AB34YQZ6-F1
#
_entry.id   AF-A0AB34YQZ6-F1
#
_cell.length_a   1.000
_cell.length_b   1.000
_cell.length_c   1.000
_cell.angle_alpha   90.00
_cell.angle_beta   90.00
_cell.angle_gamma   90.00
#
_symmetry.space_group_name_H-M   'P 1'
#
loop_
_entity.id
_entity.type
_entity.pdbx_description
1 polymer ?
#
loop_
_entity_poly.entity_id
_entity_poly.type
_entity_poly.pdbx_seq_one_letter_code
_entity_poly.pdbx_strand_id
1 'polypeptide(L)'
;MLRRQMQIAANLLHLSMYEHLDVPTMNCVSEVNLTMREREILRWTSEGKTAEIIGTILNISTRTVNFHISNVLTKLVAVNKVQAVAKARTFGLL
;
A
#
# COMPACT_ATOMS: atom_id res chain seq x y z
N MET A 1 -22.19 -38.24 -13.05
CA MET A 1 -23.11 -37.23 -12.49
C MET A 1 -22.73 -36.79 -11.06
N LEU A 2 -22.40 -37.71 -10.15
CA LEU A 2 -22.07 -37.40 -8.73
C LEU A 2 -20.90 -36.42 -8.52
N ARG A 3 -19.81 -36.52 -9.30
CA ARG A 3 -18.64 -35.62 -9.17
C ARG A 3 -18.98 -34.15 -9.41
N ARG A 4 -19.87 -33.87 -10.37
CA ARG A 4 -20.31 -32.50 -10.70
C ARG A 4 -21.22 -31.93 -9.61
N GLN A 5 -22.08 -32.76 -9.04
CA GLN A 5 -22.94 -32.37 -7.91
C GLN A 5 -22.12 -32.08 -6.65
N MET A 6 -21.11 -32.90 -6.34
CA MET A 6 -20.18 -32.62 -5.24
C MET A 6 -19.40 -31.32 -5.45
N GLN A 7 -18.93 -31.05 -6.67
CA GLN A 7 -18.21 -29.82 -6.97
C GLN A 7 -19.10 -28.57 -6.81
N ILE A 8 -20.36 -28.64 -7.26
CA ILE A 8 -21.33 -27.55 -7.10
C ILE A 8 -21.64 -27.33 -5.62
N ALA A 9 -21.88 -28.40 -4.85
CA ALA A 9 -22.14 -28.32 -3.41
C ALA A 9 -20.96 -27.70 -2.64
N ALA A 10 -19.73 -28.08 -2.97
CA ALA A 10 -18.54 -27.50 -2.36
C ALA A 10 -18.39 -26.00 -2.67
N ASN A 11 -18.65 -25.59 -3.91
CA ASN A 11 -18.57 -24.19 -4.32
C ASN A 11 -19.65 -23.34 -3.64
N LEU A 12 -20.89 -23.86 -3.54
CA LEU A 12 -21.98 -23.17 -2.84
C LEU A 12 -21.71 -23.05 -1.34
N LEU A 13 -21.17 -24.10 -0.72
CA LEU A 13 -20.74 -24.05 0.68
C LEU A 13 -19.64 -23.00 0.89
N HIS A 14 -18.64 -22.94 -0.01
CA HIS A 14 -17.57 -21.96 0.06
C HIS A 14 -18.11 -20.51 -0.03
N LEU A 15 -19.05 -20.27 -0.94
CA LEU A 15 -19.70 -18.95 -1.09
C LEU A 15 -20.56 -18.59 0.14
N SER A 16 -21.38 -19.51 0.64
CA SER A 16 -22.19 -19.26 1.83
C SER A 16 -21.35 -19.06 3.08
N MET A 17 -20.22 -19.78 3.18
CA MET A 17 -19.23 -19.57 4.23
C MET A 17 -18.63 -18.17 4.12
N TYR A 18 -18.34 -17.66 2.92
CA TYR A 18 -17.84 -16.30 2.75
C TYR A 18 -18.85 -15.22 3.15
N GLU A 19 -20.15 -15.47 2.96
CA GLU A 19 -21.22 -14.54 3.40
C GLU A 19 -21.46 -14.54 4.92
N HIS A 20 -21.27 -15.68 5.59
CA HIS A 20 -21.61 -15.85 7.02
C HIS A 20 -20.40 -15.85 7.94
N LEU A 21 -19.21 -16.13 7.42
CA LEU A 21 -18.00 -15.76 8.11
C LEU A 21 -17.93 -14.26 7.98
N ASP A 22 -18.09 -13.58 9.10
CA ASP A 22 -17.68 -12.19 9.30
C ASP A 22 -16.13 -12.18 9.22
N VAL A 23 -15.59 -12.59 8.07
CA VAL A 23 -14.18 -12.46 7.75
C VAL A 23 -13.98 -10.98 7.88
N PRO A 24 -13.20 -10.52 8.87
CA PRO A 24 -12.89 -9.12 8.95
C PRO A 24 -12.24 -8.86 7.61
N THR A 25 -12.93 -8.15 6.72
CA THR A 25 -12.22 -7.49 5.65
C THR A 25 -11.20 -6.71 6.44
N MET A 26 -9.93 -7.09 6.36
CA MET A 26 -8.86 -6.36 7.01
C MET A 26 -8.71 -5.04 6.28
N ASN A 27 -9.76 -4.22 6.30
CA ASN A 27 -9.69 -2.78 6.34
C ASN A 27 -9.22 -2.39 7.74
N CYS A 28 -8.13 -3.01 8.19
CA CYS A 28 -7.17 -2.37 9.07
C CYS A 28 -6.38 -1.37 8.21
N VAL A 29 -7.07 -0.56 7.40
CA VAL A 29 -6.52 0.71 6.95
C VAL A 29 -6.64 1.59 8.18
N SER A 30 -5.79 1.33 9.17
CA SER A 30 -5.30 2.39 10.04
C SER A 30 -4.96 3.51 9.07
N GLU A 31 -5.76 4.59 9.05
CA GLU A 31 -5.69 5.64 8.03
C GLU A 31 -4.28 6.19 7.99
N VAL A 32 -3.43 5.64 7.12
CA VAL A 32 -2.07 6.11 6.97
C VAL A 32 -2.16 7.41 6.19
N ASN A 33 -2.34 8.50 6.94
CA ASN A 33 -2.47 9.83 6.41
C ASN A 33 -1.08 10.39 6.07
N LEU A 34 -0.67 10.13 4.83
CA LEU A 34 0.45 10.83 4.22
C LEU A 34 0.04 12.28 3.93
N THR A 35 0.97 13.22 4.12
CA THR A 35 0.76 14.60 3.65
C THR A 35 0.79 14.65 2.12
N MET A 36 0.29 15.73 1.54
CA MET A 36 0.38 15.95 0.09
C MET A 36 1.84 15.85 -0.39
N ARG A 37 2.76 16.48 0.35
CA ARG A 37 4.19 16.48 0.01
C ARG A 37 4.85 15.12 0.15
N GLU A 38 4.47 14.36 1.17
CA GLU A 38 4.93 12.98 1.34
C GLU A 38 4.45 12.07 0.19
N ARG A 39 3.20 12.22 -0.26
CA ARG A 39 2.69 11.50 -1.45
C ARG A 39 3.43 11.87 -2.72
N GLU A 40 3.65 13.17 -2.97
CA GLU A 40 4.42 13.62 -4.15
C GLU A 40 5.82 13.01 -4.19
N ILE A 41 6.54 13.06 -3.07
CA ILE A 41 7.90 12.50 -2.96
C ILE A 41 7.87 10.98 -3.12
N LEU A 42 6.90 10.30 -2.52
CA LEU A 42 6.77 8.86 -2.61
C LEU A 42 6.40 8.41 -4.04
N ARG A 43 5.63 9.21 -4.78
CA ARG A 43 5.33 8.99 -6.20
C ARG A 43 6.60 9.06 -7.05
N TRP A 44 7.41 10.10 -6.91
CA TRP A 44 8.68 10.13 -7.65
C TRP A 44 9.66 9.03 -7.24
N THR A 45 9.62 8.63 -5.97
CA THR A 45 10.39 7.49 -5.47
C THR A 45 9.94 6.18 -6.11
N SER A 46 8.64 5.98 -6.34
CA SER A 46 8.10 4.78 -7.00
C SER A 46 8.46 4.73 -8.49
N GLU A 47 8.66 5.89 -9.12
CA GLU A 47 9.21 6.04 -10.49
C GLU A 47 10.75 5.89 -10.54
N GLY A 48 11.40 5.55 -9.42
CA GLY A 48 12.84 5.27 -9.36
C GLY A 48 13.75 6.51 -9.31
N LYS A 49 13.21 7.71 -9.04
CA LYS A 49 14.02 8.92 -8.91
C LYS A 49 14.84 8.93 -7.62
N THR A 50 16.04 9.49 -7.67
CA THR A 50 16.89 9.70 -6.49
C THR A 50 16.43 10.94 -5.71
N ALA A 51 16.79 11.05 -4.43
CA ALA A 51 16.39 12.18 -3.60
C ALA A 51 16.91 13.54 -4.14
N GLU A 52 18.05 13.53 -4.82
CA GLU A 52 18.62 14.70 -5.49
C GLU A 52 17.80 15.13 -6.72
N ILE A 53 17.40 14.17 -7.56
CA ILE A 53 16.52 14.44 -8.71
C ILE A 53 15.15 14.91 -8.23
N ILE A 54 14.61 14.28 -7.18
CA ILE A 54 13.33 14.70 -6.57
C ILE A 54 13.43 16.12 -6.03
N GLY A 55 14.54 16.46 -5.36
CA GLY A 55 14.79 17.81 -4.85
C GLY A 55 14.81 18.84 -5.98
N THR A 56 15.44 18.49 -7.10
CA THR A 56 15.44 19.31 -8.32
C THR A 56 14.04 19.49 -8.89
N ILE A 57 13.26 18.40 -9.01
CA ILE A 57 11.88 18.43 -9.55
C ILE A 57 10.95 19.28 -8.69
N LEU A 58 11.06 19.17 -7.36
CA LEU A 58 10.15 19.83 -6.41
C LEU A 58 10.68 21.18 -5.89
N ASN A 59 11.83 21.63 -6.41
CA ASN A 59 12.55 22.84 -5.96
C ASN A 59 12.77 22.90 -4.44
N ILE A 60 13.27 21.80 -3.86
CA ILE A 60 13.61 21.68 -2.43
C ILE A 60 14.96 20.96 -2.26
N SER A 61 15.59 21.11 -1.11
CA SER A 61 16.87 20.43 -0.85
C SER A 61 16.72 18.91 -0.77
N THR A 62 17.76 18.16 -1.16
CA THR A 62 17.86 16.70 -0.95
C THR A 62 17.62 16.33 0.52
N ARG A 63 18.07 17.19 1.46
CA ARG A 63 17.82 17.02 2.91
C ARG A 63 16.33 17.07 3.25
N THR A 64 15.58 17.99 2.64
CA THR A 64 14.12 18.11 2.82
C THR A 64 13.40 16.89 2.24
N VAL A 65 13.84 16.39 1.09
CA VAL A 65 13.30 15.14 0.52
C VAL A 65 13.51 13.97 1.48
N ASN A 66 14.74 13.81 1.99
CA ASN A 66 15.06 12.73 2.94
C ASN A 66 14.26 12.84 4.24
N PHE A 67 14.01 14.06 4.73
CA PHE A 67 13.15 14.29 5.89
C PHE A 67 11.72 13.76 5.65
N HIS A 68 11.11 14.06 4.51
CA HIS A 68 9.79 13.53 4.19
C HIS A 68 9.80 12.01 3.98
N ILE A 69 10.85 11.45 3.35
CA ILE A 69 10.99 9.99 3.23
C ILE A 69 11.04 9.35 4.62
N SER A 70 11.81 9.88 5.57
CA SER A 70 11.86 9.37 6.95
C SER A 70 10.48 9.38 7.61
N ASN A 71 9.69 10.44 7.42
CA ASN A 71 8.32 10.49 7.94
C ASN A 71 7.43 9.42 7.30
N VAL A 72 7.54 9.21 5.98
CA VAL A 72 6.82 8.16 5.26
C VAL A 72 7.20 6.77 5.79
N LEU A 73 8.48 6.52 6.04
CA LEU A 73 8.95 5.25 6.61
C LEU A 73 8.32 4.99 7.97
N THR A 74 8.30 5.98 8.85
CA THR A 74 7.64 5.88 10.17
C THR A 74 6.15 5.61 10.02
N LYS A 75 5.45 6.38 9.17
CA LYS A 75 4.00 6.26 8.96
C LYS A 75 3.58 4.92 8.35
N LEU A 76 4.38 4.37 7.44
CA LEU A 76 4.12 3.08 6.80
C LEU A 76 4.75 1.90 7.53
N VAL A 77 5.46 2.15 8.65
CA VAL A 77 6.22 1.14 9.40
C VAL A 77 7.16 0.37 8.46
N ALA A 78 7.88 1.10 7.60
CA ALA A 78 8.77 0.54 6.59
C ALA A 78 10.24 0.77 6.96
N VAL A 79 11.10 -0.22 6.70
CA VAL A 79 12.53 -0.15 7.02
C VAL A 79 13.35 0.52 5.91
N ASN A 80 12.81 0.62 4.70
CA ASN A 80 13.45 1.30 3.59
C ASN A 80 12.41 1.83 2.58
N LYS A 81 12.87 2.73 1.69
CA LYS A 81 12.01 3.41 0.71
C LYS A 81 11.32 2.45 -0.28
N VAL A 82 11.93 1.32 -0.59
CA VAL A 82 11.36 0.31 -1.51
C VAL A 82 10.18 -0.38 -0.83
N GLN A 83 10.35 -0.80 0.43
CA GLN A 83 9.26 -1.37 1.23
C GLN A 83 8.14 -0.34 1.44
N ALA A 84 8.47 0.93 1.63
CA ALA A 84 7.49 2.01 1.75
C ALA A 84 6.62 2.13 0.50
N VAL A 85 7.23 2.13 -0.70
CA VAL A 85 6.51 2.14 -1.98
C VAL A 85 5.62 0.91 -2.13
N ALA A 86 6.12 -0.28 -1.80
CA ALA A 86 5.33 -1.51 -1.87
C ALA A 86 4.10 -1.44 -0.96
N LYS A 87 4.27 -1.04 0.30
CA LYS A 87 3.16 -0.85 1.25
C LYS A 87 2.17 0.20 0.78
N ALA A 88 2.66 1.33 0.29
CA ALA A 88 1.80 2.40 -0.21
C ALA A 88 0.95 1.95 -1.41
N ARG A 89 1.46 1.09 -2.30
CA ARG A 89 0.67 0.45 -3.35
C ARG A 89 -0.40 -0.48 -2.79
N THR A 90 -0.05 -1.34 -1.83
CA THR A 90 -1.01 -2.25 -1.19
C THR A 90 -2.12 -1.51 -0.46
N PHE A 91 -1.81 -0.35 0.13
CA PHE A 91 -2.77 0.50 0.85
C PHE A 91 -3.54 1.48 -0.05
N GLY A 92 -3.30 1.49 -1.37
CA GLY A 92 -3.98 2.40 -2.30
C GLY A 92 -3.59 3.88 -2.15
N LEU A 93 -2.37 4.16 -1.67
CA LEU A 93 -1.85 5.51 -1.41
C LEU A 93 -0.99 6.07 -2.57
N LEU A 94 -0.80 5.30 -3.64
CA LEU A 94 0.01 5.61 -4.84
C LEU A 94 -0.75 5.33 -6.13
#